data_AF-A0A958IZC4-F1
#
_entry.id   AF-A0A958IZC4-F1
#
_cell.length_a   1.000
_cell.length_b   1.000
_cell.length_c   1.000
_cell.angle_alpha   90.00
_cell.angle_beta   90.00
_cell.angle_gamma   90.00
#
_symmetry.space_group_name_H-M   'P 1'
#
loop_
_entity.id
_entity.type
_entity.pdbx_description
1 polymer ?
#
loop_
_entity_poly.entity_id
_entity_poly.type
_entity_poly.pdbx_seq_one_letter_code
_entity_poly.pdbx_strand_id
1 'polypeptide(L)'
;MKKSLLSIAIVAVLLTTSCYHARVETGLQPSSKVVEKTFASSWIYGLVPPNTIKAAMECTEGVAVVETKLSFLNQLVGAITWGIYTPMHITITCASGSGMAAAPAADEQMLVENTATEQEKVAAFEQAVKTSAEKNKPVYVYFQ
;
A
#
# COMPACT_ATOMS: atom_id res chain seq x y z
N MET A 1 15.67 -44.72 20.05
CA MET A 1 16.47 -43.61 19.47
C MET A 1 15.97 -43.17 18.09
N LYS A 2 15.91 -44.04 17.06
CA LYS A 2 15.43 -43.65 15.70
C LYS A 2 14.03 -43.03 15.66
N LYS A 3 13.07 -43.56 16.44
CA LYS A 3 11.70 -43.02 16.51
C LYS A 3 11.64 -41.62 17.14
N SER A 4 12.48 -41.34 18.13
CA SER A 4 12.55 -40.04 18.82
C SER A 4 13.22 -38.97 17.95
N LEU A 5 14.27 -39.31 17.19
CA LEU A 5 14.89 -38.41 16.21
C LEU A 5 13.93 -38.04 15.07
N LEU A 6 13.14 -39.01 14.59
CA LEU A 6 12.12 -38.77 13.56
C LEU A 6 11.03 -37.81 14.07
N SER A 7 10.55 -37.98 15.30
CA SER A 7 9.56 -37.09 15.91
C SER A 7 10.08 -35.66 16.08
N ILE A 8 11.35 -35.48 16.50
CA ILE A 8 11.96 -34.16 16.62
C ILE A 8 12.08 -33.46 15.26
N ALA A 9 12.49 -34.20 14.23
CA ALA A 9 12.58 -33.66 12.87
C ALA A 9 11.21 -33.22 12.33
N ILE A 10 10.15 -33.99 12.59
CA ILE A 10 8.78 -33.65 12.18
C ILE A 10 8.30 -32.39 12.89
N VAL A 11 8.52 -32.28 14.21
CA VAL A 11 8.16 -31.08 14.98
C VAL A 11 8.92 -29.85 14.48
N ALA A 12 10.23 -29.99 14.19
CA ALA A 12 11.02 -28.89 13.66
C ALA A 12 10.52 -28.40 12.30
N VAL A 13 10.09 -29.30 11.40
CA VAL A 13 9.50 -28.93 10.11
C VAL A 13 8.14 -28.25 10.28
N LEU A 14 7.31 -28.72 11.22
CA LEU A 14 6.02 -28.08 11.50
C LEU A 14 6.15 -26.68 12.12
N LEU A 15 7.23 -26.41 12.86
CA LEU A 15 7.48 -25.10 13.44
C LEU A 15 8.01 -24.06 12.44
N THR A 16 8.54 -24.49 11.28
CA THR A 16 9.07 -23.57 10.26
C THR A 16 8.04 -23.18 9.19
N THR A 17 6.84 -23.75 9.17
CA THR A 17 5.77 -23.40 8.21
C THR A 17 4.99 -22.15 8.60
N SER A 18 5.65 -21.08 9.05
CA SER A 18 4.96 -19.82 9.35
C SER A 18 4.73 -18.98 8.09
N CYS A 19 3.66 -18.18 8.07
CA CYS A 19 3.36 -17.26 6.97
C CYS A 19 4.35 -16.08 6.96
N TYR A 20 5.52 -16.27 6.34
CA TYR A 20 6.54 -15.24 6.18
C TYR A 20 6.29 -14.29 4.99
N HIS A 21 5.03 -14.01 4.69
CA HIS A 21 4.63 -13.14 3.57
C HIS A 21 3.46 -12.25 4.00
N ALA A 22 3.71 -10.95 4.07
CA ALA A 22 2.70 -9.93 4.32
C ALA A 22 2.54 -9.07 3.07
N ARG A 23 1.30 -8.80 2.67
CA ARG A 23 0.97 -7.98 1.52
C ARG A 23 -0.11 -6.99 1.90
N VAL A 24 0.17 -5.72 1.68
CA VAL A 24 -0.73 -4.59 1.98
C VAL A 24 -1.03 -3.88 0.67
N GLU A 25 -2.31 -3.83 0.29
CA GLU A 25 -2.79 -3.08 -0.87
C GLU A 25 -3.50 -1.81 -0.40
N THR A 26 -3.29 -0.71 -1.11
CA THR A 26 -3.95 0.57 -0.82
C THR A 26 -5.19 0.82 -1.68
N GLY A 27 -5.48 -0.07 -2.63
CA GLY A 27 -6.56 0.10 -3.62
C GLY A 27 -6.16 0.95 -4.84
N LEU A 28 -4.95 1.52 -4.85
CA LEU A 28 -4.43 2.23 -6.03
C LEU A 28 -4.00 1.25 -7.11
N GLN A 29 -4.17 1.64 -8.38
CA GLN A 29 -3.74 0.82 -9.51
C GLN A 29 -2.21 0.71 -9.53
N PRO A 30 -1.62 -0.51 -9.56
CA PRO A 30 -0.18 -0.69 -9.57
C PRO A 30 0.44 -0.27 -10.92
N SER A 31 1.57 0.43 -10.86
CA SER A 31 2.41 0.75 -12.02
C SER A 31 3.50 -0.29 -12.25
N SER A 32 4.28 -0.12 -13.32
CA SER A 32 5.51 -0.87 -13.56
C SER A 32 6.69 -0.44 -12.69
N LYS A 33 6.57 0.63 -11.89
CA LYS A 33 7.65 1.12 -11.03
C LYS A 33 7.65 0.38 -9.70
N VAL A 34 8.73 -0.36 -9.45
CA VAL A 34 8.92 -1.16 -8.25
C VAL A 34 10.21 -0.73 -7.55
N VAL A 35 10.15 -0.58 -6.23
CA VAL A 35 11.29 -0.28 -5.35
C VAL A 35 11.51 -1.47 -4.43
N GLU A 36 12.68 -2.09 -4.50
CA GLU A 36 12.99 -3.28 -3.72
C GLU A 36 14.10 -3.02 -2.70
N LYS A 37 13.94 -3.62 -1.52
CA LYS A 37 14.95 -3.69 -0.47
C LYS A 37 15.06 -5.12 0.03
N THR A 38 16.05 -5.84 -0.49
CA THR A 38 16.25 -7.28 -0.27
C THR A 38 16.68 -7.61 1.17
N PHE A 39 17.45 -6.71 1.79
CA PHE A 39 17.96 -6.80 3.17
C PHE A 39 17.52 -5.58 3.98
N ALA A 40 16.28 -5.61 4.45
CA ALA A 40 15.79 -4.70 5.48
C ALA A 40 16.11 -5.29 6.85
N SER A 41 16.99 -4.62 7.60
CA SER A 41 17.51 -5.09 8.89
C SER A 41 16.45 -5.05 9.98
N SER A 42 15.99 -6.21 10.43
CA SER A 42 15.15 -6.36 11.62
C SER A 42 15.86 -7.22 12.65
N TRP A 43 15.49 -7.08 13.93
CA TRP A 43 16.22 -7.71 15.03
C TRP A 43 15.29 -8.48 15.96
N ILE A 44 15.87 -9.47 16.64
CA ILE A 44 15.21 -10.27 17.68
C ILE A 44 13.90 -10.86 17.14
N TYR A 45 14.02 -11.78 16.17
CA TYR A 45 12.88 -12.44 15.51
C TYR A 45 11.83 -11.49 14.92
N GLY A 46 12.21 -10.27 14.54
CA GLY A 46 11.26 -9.29 13.99
C GLY A 46 10.72 -8.26 14.99
N LEU A 47 11.08 -8.35 16.28
CA LEU A 47 10.58 -7.45 17.32
C LEU A 47 11.00 -6.00 17.06
N VAL A 48 12.22 -5.78 16.57
CA VAL A 48 12.68 -4.45 16.17
C VAL A 48 12.47 -4.32 14.67
N PRO A 49 11.54 -3.46 14.22
CA PRO A 49 11.25 -3.29 12.80
C PRO A 49 12.45 -2.69 12.05
N PRO A 50 12.52 -2.89 10.72
CA PRO A 50 13.52 -2.22 9.91
C PRO A 50 13.33 -0.71 9.84
N ASN A 51 14.40 0.00 9.48
CA ASN A 51 14.35 1.44 9.25
C ASN A 51 13.27 1.81 8.24
N THR A 52 12.61 2.94 8.46
CA THR A 52 11.54 3.43 7.62
C THR A 52 12.03 3.68 6.19
N ILE A 53 11.33 3.11 5.21
CA ILE A 53 11.56 3.40 3.80
C ILE A 53 10.72 4.63 3.46
N LYS A 54 11.37 5.69 2.98
CA LYS A 54 10.71 6.91 2.51
C LYS A 54 10.06 6.69 1.14
N ALA A 55 9.05 5.83 1.11
CA ALA A 55 8.35 5.45 -0.12
C ALA A 55 7.78 6.65 -0.89
N ALA A 56 7.40 7.72 -0.19
CA ALA A 56 6.90 8.95 -0.81
C ALA A 56 7.94 9.70 -1.67
N MET A 57 9.24 9.52 -1.41
CA MET A 57 10.28 10.15 -2.25
C MET A 57 10.47 9.40 -3.58
N GLU A 58 10.18 8.10 -3.59
CA GLU A 58 10.33 7.25 -4.76
C GLU A 58 9.02 7.13 -5.55
N CYS A 59 7.87 7.09 -4.88
CA CYS A 59 6.55 6.98 -5.48
C CYS A 59 5.77 8.29 -5.28
N THR A 60 5.95 9.25 -6.20
CA THR A 60 5.25 10.55 -6.17
C THR A 60 3.73 10.40 -6.30
N GLU A 61 3.30 9.41 -7.06
CA GLU A 61 1.88 9.08 -7.33
C GLU A 61 1.21 8.26 -6.21
N GLY A 62 1.95 7.97 -5.14
CA GLY A 62 1.50 7.10 -4.05
C GLY A 62 1.94 5.63 -4.21
N VAL A 63 1.67 4.84 -3.17
CA VAL A 63 2.07 3.43 -3.08
C VAL A 63 0.85 2.55 -3.32
N ALA A 64 0.92 1.63 -4.28
CA ALA A 64 -0.18 0.70 -4.58
C ALA A 64 -0.12 -0.56 -3.73
N VAL A 65 1.06 -1.16 -3.61
CA VAL A 65 1.24 -2.43 -2.91
C VAL A 65 2.56 -2.43 -2.14
N VAL A 66 2.53 -2.88 -0.89
CA VAL A 66 3.73 -3.18 -0.09
C VAL A 66 3.75 -4.66 0.23
N GLU A 67 4.80 -5.34 -0.19
CA GLU A 67 5.04 -6.76 0.06
C GLU A 67 6.28 -6.94 0.93
N THR A 68 6.12 -7.64 2.05
CA THR A 68 7.21 -7.99 2.96
C THR A 68 7.30 -9.50 3.06
N LYS A 69 8.46 -10.07 2.71
CA LYS A 69 8.69 -11.51 2.73
C LYS A 69 10.03 -11.89 3.35
N LEU A 70 10.13 -13.06 3.98
CA LEU A 70 11.44 -13.63 4.32
C LEU A 70 11.86 -14.63 3.23
N SER A 71 12.85 -14.24 2.42
CA SER A 71 13.47 -15.13 1.45
C SER A 71 14.22 -16.28 2.15
N PHE A 72 14.54 -17.34 1.42
CA PHE A 72 15.38 -18.43 1.94
C PHE A 72 16.71 -17.91 2.51
N LEU A 73 17.37 -16.99 1.79
CA LEU A 73 18.62 -16.39 2.24
C LEU A 73 18.45 -15.60 3.54
N ASN A 74 17.33 -14.88 3.66
CA ASN A 74 17.01 -14.12 4.87
C ASN A 74 16.81 -15.05 6.08
N GLN A 75 16.09 -16.16 5.88
CA GLN A 75 15.88 -17.17 6.91
C GLN A 75 17.19 -17.88 7.30
N LEU A 76 18.07 -18.14 6.33
CA LEU A 76 19.40 -18.72 6.60
C LEU A 76 20.24 -17.78 7.48
N VAL A 77 20.26 -16.49 7.16
CA VAL A 77 20.97 -15.48 7.97
C VAL A 77 20.35 -15.38 9.37
N GLY A 78 19.02 -15.38 9.46
CA GLY A 78 18.31 -15.46 10.74
C GLY A 78 18.71 -16.68 11.56
N ALA A 79 18.78 -17.86 10.94
CA ALA A 79 19.17 -19.10 11.61
C ALA A 79 20.62 -19.07 12.11
N ILE A 80 21.56 -18.58 11.28
CA ILE A 80 22.99 -18.46 11.64
C ILE A 80 23.19 -17.50 12.82
N THR A 81 22.36 -16.45 12.90
CA THR A 81 22.42 -15.46 13.98
C THR A 81 21.48 -15.79 15.16
N TRP A 82 20.90 -16.99 15.19
CA TRP A 82 19.91 -17.42 16.18
C TRP A 82 18.75 -16.42 16.39
N GLY A 83 18.33 -15.77 15.30
CA GLY A 83 17.23 -14.81 15.28
C GLY A 83 17.59 -13.42 15.82
N ILE A 84 18.85 -13.17 16.21
CA ILE A 84 19.28 -11.82 16.62
C ILE A 84 19.16 -10.86 15.43
N TYR A 85 19.63 -11.28 14.26
CA TYR A 85 19.51 -10.51 13.02
C TYR A 85 18.59 -11.24 12.03
N THR A 86 17.40 -10.68 11.83
CA THR A 86 16.34 -11.29 11.02
C THR A 86 16.04 -10.41 9.81
N PRO A 87 16.88 -10.42 8.76
CA PRO A 87 16.63 -9.60 7.58
C PRO A 87 15.32 -9.98 6.89
N MET A 88 14.69 -9.03 6.21
CA MET A 88 13.49 -9.26 5.40
C MET A 88 13.58 -8.55 4.05
N HIS A 89 12.83 -9.04 3.07
CA HIS A 89 12.75 -8.50 1.73
C HIS A 89 11.47 -7.68 1.61
N ILE A 90 11.61 -6.40 1.29
CA ILE A 90 10.50 -5.47 1.12
C ILE A 90 10.43 -5.05 -0.35
N THR A 91 9.27 -5.19 -0.96
CA THR A 91 8.97 -4.78 -2.34
C THR A 91 7.83 -3.78 -2.28
N ILE A 92 8.03 -2.61 -2.86
CA ILE A 92 7.06 -1.52 -2.91
C ILE A 92 6.72 -1.29 -4.38
N THR A 93 5.45 -1.48 -4.73
CA THR A 93 4.95 -1.15 -6.08
C THR A 93 4.31 0.23 -6.02
N CYS A 94 4.82 1.17 -6.81
CA CYS A 94 4.25 2.51 -6.91
C CYS A 94 2.91 2.46 -7.67
N ALA A 95 2.02 3.40 -7.36
CA ALA A 95 0.78 3.57 -8.10
C ALA A 95 1.03 4.11 -9.51
N SER A 96 0.21 3.72 -10.48
CA SER A 96 0.05 4.48 -11.72
C SER A 96 -0.74 5.73 -11.34
N GLY A 97 -0.27 6.93 -11.65
CA GLY A 97 -0.84 8.24 -11.24
C GLY A 97 -2.30 8.53 -11.63
N SER A 98 -3.07 7.52 -12.01
CA SER A 98 -4.53 7.52 -12.18
C SER A 98 -5.29 7.24 -10.88
N GLY A 99 -4.61 6.86 -9.78
CA GLY A 99 -5.25 6.23 -8.61
C GLY A 99 -5.61 7.14 -7.43
N MET A 100 -5.00 8.32 -7.26
CA MET A 100 -5.60 9.29 -6.33
C MET A 100 -6.99 9.61 -6.87
N ALA A 101 -7.97 9.93 -6.01
CA ALA A 101 -9.18 10.59 -6.47
C ALA A 101 -8.71 11.82 -7.26
N ALA A 102 -8.64 11.67 -8.59
CA ALA A 102 -8.19 12.74 -9.45
C ALA A 102 -9.08 13.89 -9.06
N ALA A 103 -8.48 15.05 -8.76
CA ALA A 103 -9.28 16.25 -8.65
C ALA A 103 -10.17 16.22 -9.91
N PRO A 104 -11.51 16.27 -9.73
CA PRO A 104 -12.44 16.14 -10.86
C PRO A 104 -11.93 17.00 -11.99
N ALA A 105 -11.93 16.49 -13.21
CA ALA A 105 -11.41 17.25 -14.33
C ALA A 105 -12.13 18.62 -14.38
N ALA A 106 -11.51 19.67 -14.92
CA ALA A 106 -12.08 21.02 -14.87
C ALA A 106 -13.50 21.09 -15.47
N ASP A 107 -13.87 20.14 -16.35
CA ASP A 107 -15.21 19.98 -16.94
C ASP A 107 -16.22 19.21 -16.05
N GLU A 108 -15.78 18.73 -14.90
CA GLU A 108 -16.53 18.03 -13.84
C GLU A 108 -16.61 18.87 -12.54
N GLN A 109 -16.07 20.10 -12.56
CA GLN A 109 -16.09 21.06 -11.46
C GLN A 109 -17.04 22.22 -11.74
N MET A 110 -17.92 22.53 -10.78
CA MET A 110 -18.70 23.77 -10.76
C MET A 110 -18.21 24.65 -9.62
N LEU A 111 -17.59 25.77 -9.97
CA LEU A 111 -17.09 26.77 -9.03
C LEU A 111 -18.21 27.78 -8.75
N VAL A 112 -18.58 27.94 -7.47
CA VAL A 112 -19.57 28.90 -7.01
C VAL A 112 -18.89 29.89 -6.07
N GLU A 113 -18.98 31.17 -6.39
CA GLU A 113 -18.43 32.23 -5.55
C GLU A 113 -19.07 32.21 -4.16
N ASN A 114 -18.28 32.38 -3.11
CA ASN A 114 -18.73 32.41 -1.73
C ASN A 114 -19.74 33.53 -1.45
N THR A 115 -19.60 34.64 -2.19
CA THR A 115 -20.46 35.83 -2.14
C THR A 115 -21.76 35.68 -2.94
N ALA A 116 -21.94 34.56 -3.66
CA ALA A 116 -23.15 34.29 -4.43
C ALA A 116 -24.38 34.23 -3.52
N THR A 117 -25.49 34.71 -4.07
CA THR A 117 -26.81 34.67 -3.45
C THR A 117 -27.29 33.23 -3.26
N GLU A 118 -28.24 33.02 -2.34
CA GLU A 118 -28.81 31.69 -2.12
C GLU A 118 -29.45 31.11 -3.38
N GLN A 119 -30.06 31.95 -4.22
CA GLN A 119 -30.64 31.51 -5.49
C GLN A 119 -29.57 31.02 -6.47
N GLU A 120 -28.41 31.68 -6.55
CA GLU A 120 -27.30 31.26 -7.41
C GLU A 120 -26.68 29.94 -6.94
N LYS A 121 -26.59 29.72 -5.63
CA LYS A 121 -26.11 28.46 -5.05
C LYS A 121 -27.04 27.30 -5.37
N VAL A 122 -28.36 27.50 -5.25
CA VAL A 122 -29.37 26.48 -5.59
C VAL A 122 -29.33 26.16 -7.09
N ALA A 123 -29.26 27.17 -7.95
CA ALA A 123 -29.17 26.98 -9.40
C ALA A 123 -27.91 26.18 -9.80
N ALA A 124 -26.78 26.44 -9.15
CA ALA A 124 -25.55 25.68 -9.38
C ALA A 124 -25.68 24.20 -9.02
N PHE A 125 -26.36 23.88 -7.91
CA PHE A 125 -26.64 22.48 -7.55
C PHE A 125 -27.59 21.80 -8.54
N GLU A 126 -28.64 22.48 -8.98
CA GLU A 126 -29.57 21.92 -9.98
C GLU A 126 -28.86 21.61 -11.31
N GLN A 127 -27.98 22.51 -11.76
CA GLN A 127 -27.17 22.30 -12.96
C GLN A 127 -26.16 21.17 -12.78
N ALA A 128 -25.55 21.02 -11.60
CA ALA A 128 -24.66 19.91 -11.29
C ALA A 128 -25.39 18.56 -11.35
N VAL A 129 -26.61 18.48 -10.80
CA VAL A 129 -27.46 17.28 -10.85
C VAL A 129 -27.81 16.93 -12.29
N LYS A 130 -28.22 17.90 -13.10
CA LYS A 130 -28.56 17.67 -14.51
C LYS A 130 -27.35 17.16 -15.30
N THR A 131 -26.18 17.80 -15.11
CA THR A 131 -24.94 17.41 -15.78
C THR A 131 -24.48 16.01 -15.36
N SER A 132 -24.62 15.66 -14.08
CA SER A 132 -24.34 14.33 -13.56
C SER A 132 -25.23 13.27 -14.20
N ALA A 133 -26.53 13.54 -14.31
CA ALA A 133 -27.50 12.65 -14.96
C ALA A 133 -27.22 12.46 -16.46
N GLU A 134 -26.83 13.53 -17.18
CA GLU A 134 -26.53 13.47 -18.61
C GLU A 134 -25.21 12.74 -18.91
N LYS A 135 -24.16 13.02 -18.14
CA LYS A 135 -22.83 12.45 -18.35
C LYS A 135 -22.61 11.11 -17.64
N ASN A 136 -23.54 10.71 -16.77
CA ASN A 136 -23.44 9.52 -15.91
C ASN A 136 -22.12 9.48 -15.10
N LYS A 137 -21.77 10.65 -14.54
CA LYS A 137 -20.52 10.89 -13.81
C LYS A 137 -20.75 11.86 -12.64
N PRO A 138 -19.98 11.77 -11.54
CA PRO A 138 -20.08 12.74 -10.45
C PRO A 138 -19.66 14.14 -10.89
N VAL A 139 -20.37 15.16 -10.42
CA VAL A 139 -20.05 16.59 -10.61
C VAL A 139 -19.84 17.20 -9.23
N TYR A 140 -18.74 17.92 -9.03
CA TYR A 140 -18.35 18.47 -7.73
C TYR A 140 -18.62 19.97 -7.69
N VAL A 141 -19.30 20.43 -6.65
CA VAL A 141 -19.59 21.85 -6.42
C VAL A 141 -18.63 22.37 -5.36
N TYR A 142 -17.82 23.37 -5.72
CA TYR A 142 -16.87 24.02 -4.81
C TYR A 142 -17.33 25.45 -4.52
N PHE A 143 -17.23 25.84 -3.24
CA PHE A 143 -17.49 27.20 -2.79
C PHE A 143 -16.16 27.87 -2.49
N GLN A 144 -15.82 28.93 -3.24
CA GLN A 144 -14.54 29.63 -3.15
C GLN A 144 -14.73 31.15 -3.10
#